data_AF-A0A962MGP1-F1
#
_entry.id   AF-A0A962MGP1-F1
#
_cell.length_a   1.000
_cell.length_b   1.000
_cell.length_c   1.000
_cell.angle_alpha   90.00
_cell.angle_beta   90.00
_cell.angle_gamma   90.00
#
_symmetry.space_group_name_H-M   'P 1'
#
loop_
_entity.id
_entity.type
_entity.pdbx_description
1 polymer ?
#
loop_
_entity_poly.entity_id
_entity_poly.type
_entity_poly.pdbx_seq_one_letter_code
_entity_poly.pdbx_strand_id
1 'polypeptide(L)' 'MTCYPKITCPTCGNPDIKTSGRNAQGVQRYRCWNPACATQTFMLSYPLQSV' A
#
# COMPACT_ATOMS: atom_id res chain seq x y z
N MET A 1 19.92 -5.14 -10.10
CA MET A 1 18.58 -4.73 -10.57
C MET A 1 17.64 -4.71 -9.38
N THR A 2 17.32 -3.53 -8.86
CA THR A 2 16.38 -3.35 -7.74
C THR A 2 14.96 -3.33 -8.27
N CYS A 3 14.23 -4.44 -8.15
CA CYS A 3 12.79 -4.45 -8.39
C CYS A 3 12.09 -3.85 -7.16
N TYR A 4 11.66 -2.60 -7.28
CA TYR A 4 10.75 -2.02 -6.29
C TYR A 4 9.38 -2.65 -6.49
N PRO A 5 8.77 -3.25 -5.45
CA PRO A 5 7.46 -3.86 -5.60
C PRO A 5 6.44 -2.77 -5.98
N LYS A 6 5.77 -2.98 -7.11
CA LYS A 6 4.72 -2.08 -7.58
C LYS A 6 3.52 -2.23 -6.64
N ILE A 7 3.27 -1.19 -5.86
CA ILE A 7 2.17 -1.18 -4.89
C ILE A 7 0.87 -0.88 -5.62
N THR A 8 -0.09 -1.78 -5.49
CA THR A 8 -1.45 -1.63 -6.00
C THR A 8 -2.45 -1.76 -4.86
N CYS A 9 -3.65 -1.23 -5.04
CA CYS A 9 -4.71 -1.39 -4.05
C CYS A 9 -5.11 -2.86 -3.97
N PRO A 10 -5.11 -3.50 -2.79
CA PRO A 10 -5.54 -4.90 -2.67
C PRO A 10 -7.02 -5.10 -2.98
N THR A 11 -7.83 -4.04 -2.91
CA THR A 11 -9.28 -4.11 -3.10
C THR A 11 -9.71 -3.93 -4.54
N CYS A 12 -9.12 -2.97 -5.26
CA CYS A 12 -9.50 -2.66 -6.64
C CYS A 12 -8.38 -2.88 -7.67
N GLY A 13 -7.18 -3.27 -7.23
CA GLY A 13 -6.01 -3.45 -8.10
C GLY A 13 -5.45 -2.16 -8.68
N ASN A 14 -6.04 -0.99 -8.39
CA ASN A 14 -5.64 0.28 -8.97
C ASN A 14 -4.19 0.64 -8.56
N PRO A 15 -3.31 1.05 -9.48
CA PRO A 15 -1.95 1.48 -9.18
C PRO A 15 -1.83 2.92 -8.64
N ASP A 16 -2.89 3.72 -8.69
CA ASP A 16 -2.94 5.08 -8.13
C ASP A 16 -3.05 5.05 -6.61
N ILE A 17 -1.89 4.95 -5.99
CA ILE A 17 -1.71 4.86 -4.55
C ILE A 17 -0.85 6.03 -4.06
N LYS A 18 -1.32 6.75 -3.04
CA LYS A 18 -0.56 7.81 -2.37
C LYS A 18 -0.14 7.36 -0.98
N THR A 19 1.04 7.76 -0.53
CA THR A 19 1.48 7.52 0.86
C THR A 19 0.69 8.40 1.83
N SER A 20 0.14 7.80 2.88
CA SER A 20 -0.68 8.47 3.90
C SER A 20 -0.05 8.35 5.29
N GLY A 21 1.20 8.77 5.41
CA GLY A 21 1.96 8.70 6.66
C GLY A 21 2.28 7.26 7.10
N ARG A 22 2.83 7.13 8.30
CA ARG A 22 3.16 5.84 8.94
C ARG A 22 2.34 5.68 10.20
N ASN A 23 2.05 4.44 10.60
CA ASN A 23 1.46 4.17 11.91
C ASN A 23 2.53 4.27 13.02
N ALA A 24 2.12 4.12 14.29
CA ALA A 24 3.03 4.17 15.44
C ALA A 24 4.13 3.09 15.41
N GLN A 25 3.93 2.02 14.65
CA GLN A 25 4.89 0.93 14.45
C GLN A 25 5.83 1.17 13.26
N GLY A 26 5.75 2.33 12.59
CA GLY A 26 6.55 2.67 11.43
C GLY A 26 6.06 2.06 10.10
N VAL A 27 4.94 1.34 10.10
CA VAL A 27 4.37 0.74 8.88
C VAL A 27 3.77 1.81 7.99
N GLN A 28 4.12 1.78 6.71
CA GLN A 28 3.63 2.73 5.71
C GLN A 28 2.13 2.51 5.46
N ARG A 29 1.34 3.55 5.68
CA ARG A 29 -0.04 3.62 5.21
C ARG A 29 -0.06 4.14 3.78
N TYR A 30 -0.93 3.54 3.00
CA TYR A 30 -1.20 3.88 1.63
C TYR A 30 -2.67 4.23 1.49
N ARG A 31 -2.97 5.19 0.63
CA ARG A 31 -4.32 5.63 0.29
C ARG A 31 -4.58 5.32 -1.18
N CYS A 32 -5.61 4.54 -1.46
CA CYS A 32 -6.08 4.38 -2.83
C CYS A 32 -6.78 5.66 -3.28
N TRP A 33 -6.41 6.17 -4.44
CA TRP A 33 -6.99 7.40 -4.97
C TRP A 33 -8.22 7.14 -5.87
N ASN A 34 -8.58 5.88 -6.07
CA ASN A 34 -9.78 5.50 -6.81
C ASN A 34 -11.04 5.85 -6.01
N PRO A 35 -11.87 6.81 -6.47
CA PRO A 35 -13.09 7.21 -5.75
C PRO A 35 -14.16 6.11 -5.75
N ALA A 36 -14.10 5.16 -6.70
CA ALA A 36 -14.99 4.00 -6.73
C ALA A 36 -14.55 2.88 -5.76
N CYS A 37 -13.36 3.00 -5.16
CA CYS A 37 -12.86 2.03 -4.20
C CYS A 37 -13.37 2.37 -2.79
N ALA A 38 -14.12 1.47 -2.17
CA ALA A 38 -14.54 1.59 -0.77
C ALA A 38 -13.33 1.60 0.19
N THR A 39 -12.23 0.96 -0.20
CA THR A 39 -10.98 0.94 0.57
C THR A 39 -10.18 2.21 0.32
N GLN A 40 -10.31 3.15 1.24
CA GLN A 40 -9.60 4.42 1.18
C GLN A 40 -8.14 4.26 1.60
N THR A 41 -7.85 3.62 2.74
CA THR A 41 -6.47 3.40 3.21
C THR A 41 -6.19 1.96 3.58
N PHE A 42 -5.00 1.47 3.25
CA PHE A 42 -4.49 0.16 3.61
C PHE A 42 -3.03 0.27 4.07
N MET A 43 -2.54 -0.77 4.75
CA MET A 43 -1.14 -0.87 5.17
C MET A 43 -0.50 -2.02 4.40
N LEU A 44 0.71 -1.81 3.89
CA LEU A 44 1.55 -2.90 3.42
C LEU A 44 2.51 -3.24 4.54
N SER A 45 2.11 -4.18 5.39
CA SER A 45 3.08 -4.97 6.13
C SER A 45 3.66 -5.95 5.11
N TYR A 46 4.83 -5.64 4.54
CA TYR A 46 5.64 -6.71 3.99
C TYR A 46 6.01 -7.58 5.19
N PRO A 47 5.53 -8.83 5.33
CA PRO A 47 6.36 -9.78 6.04
C PRO A 47 7.70 -9.72 5.29
N LEU A 48 8.78 -9.44 6.00
CA LEU A 48 10.09 -9.86 5.52
C LEU A 48 9.88 -11.32 5.14
N GLN A 49 9.81 -11.62 3.83
CA GLN A 49 9.79 -13.00 3.38
C GLN A 49 11.06 -13.57 3.99
N SER A 50 10.84 -14.39 5.02
CA SER A 50 11.90 -15.09 5.70
C SER A 50 12.53 -15.97 4.63
N VAL A 51 13.84 -15.82 4.51
CA VAL A 51 14.76 -16.57 3.65
C VAL A 51 14.31 -18.02 3.44
#